data_AF-A0A5C7Q2U3-F1
#
_entry.id   AF-A0A5C7Q2U3-F1
#
_cell.length_a   1.000
_cell.length_b   1.000
_cell.length_c   1.000
_cell.angle_alpha   90.00
_cell.angle_beta   90.00
_cell.angle_gamma   90.00
#
_symmetry.space_group_name_H-M   'P 1'
#
loop_
_entity.id
_entity.type
_entity.pdbx_description
1 polymer ?
#
loop_
_entity_poly.entity_id
_entity_poly.type
_entity_poly.pdbx_seq_one_letter_code
_entity_poly.pdbx_strand_id
1 'polypeptide(L)'
;MSDHTTFKTCTQCGESKPATPEYFNRAKESRDGLRHQCRTCRSAIMKAWRRSNPEQVSEYDRRYYSENKERAREVARRRYAKHNEQMREYHKKWSKENRDKANLNARLRHARKSARVHAFSEKDWQFALDYFGGCCAVCGRPPGLFHTLAMDHWIPIAASDCPGTIPTNIVPLCHGENGCNNKKQSRDAEEWLVKEFGKRRGRQLAAKIQEFFTLLGGKR
;
A
#
# COMPACT_ATOMS: atom_id res chain seq x y z
N MET A 1 10.64 -42.20 39.00
CA MET A 1 11.09 -42.20 37.60
C MET A 1 12.13 -41.12 37.47
N SER A 2 13.42 -41.46 37.40
CA SER A 2 14.51 -40.48 37.35
C SER A 2 14.55 -39.83 35.98
N ASP A 3 14.19 -38.55 35.91
CA ASP A 3 14.30 -37.73 34.72
C ASP A 3 15.79 -37.53 34.39
N HIS A 4 16.36 -38.40 33.55
CA HIS A 4 17.74 -38.28 33.11
C HIS A 4 17.80 -37.15 32.08
N THR A 5 18.04 -35.93 32.55
CA THR A 5 18.33 -34.80 31.68
C THR A 5 19.68 -35.04 31.00
N THR A 6 19.66 -35.41 29.72
CA THR A 6 20.86 -35.52 28.90
C THR A 6 21.45 -34.14 28.66
N PHE A 7 22.78 -34.00 28.76
CA PHE A 7 23.48 -32.75 28.50
C PHE A 7 24.17 -32.78 27.13
N LYS A 8 24.29 -31.61 26.51
CA LYS A 8 24.96 -31.40 25.23
C LYS A 8 25.90 -30.19 25.34
N THR A 9 27.12 -30.36 24.83
CA THR A 9 28.11 -29.27 24.78
C THR A 9 27.92 -28.43 23.52
N CYS A 10 27.83 -27.11 23.70
CA CYS A 10 27.78 -26.18 22.59
C CYS A 10 29.12 -26.13 21.86
N THR A 11 29.13 -26.34 20.55
CA THR A 11 30.37 -26.28 19.74
C THR A 11 30.94 -24.88 19.53
N GLN A 12 30.22 -23.83 19.95
CA GLN A 12 30.67 -22.44 19.81
C GLN A 12 31.23 -21.86 21.13
N CYS A 13 30.52 -22.01 22.24
CA CYS A 13 30.95 -21.48 23.54
C CYS A 13 31.56 -22.53 24.48
N GLY A 14 31.49 -23.82 24.14
CA GLY A 14 32.01 -24.90 24.97
C GLY A 14 31.18 -25.25 26.21
N GLU A 15 30.12 -24.50 26.50
CA GLU A 15 29.27 -24.75 27.68
C GLU A 15 28.41 -26.02 27.50
N SER A 16 28.35 -26.84 28.55
CA SER A 16 27.44 -27.99 28.66
C SER A 16 26.07 -27.51 29.16
N LYS A 17 25.01 -27.77 28.39
CA LYS A 17 23.63 -27.35 28.71
C LYS A 17 22.66 -28.52 28.57
N PRO A 18 21.49 -28.49 29.21
CA PRO A 18 20.45 -29.47 28.99
C PRO A 18 20.14 -29.60 27.49
N ALA A 19 20.10 -30.83 26.98
CA ALA A 19 19.82 -31.15 25.59
C ALA A 19 18.32 -30.99 25.30
N THR A 20 17.83 -29.76 25.39
CA THR A 20 16.42 -29.43 25.26
C THR A 20 16.19 -28.25 24.30
N PRO A 21 14.97 -28.09 23.74
CA PRO A 21 14.62 -26.99 22.83
C PRO A 21 14.78 -25.58 23.41
N GLU A 22 14.81 -25.47 24.75
CA GLU A 22 15.06 -24.23 25.48
C GLU A 22 16.49 -23.74 25.29
N TYR A 23 17.47 -24.64 25.15
CA TYR A 23 18.89 -24.30 25.02
C TYR A 23 19.45 -24.54 23.61
N PHE A 24 18.87 -25.46 22.84
CA PHE A 24 19.29 -25.82 21.49
C PHE A 24 18.13 -25.73 20.51
N ASN A 25 18.36 -25.17 19.32
CA ASN A 25 17.33 -25.16 18.28
C ASN A 25 17.13 -26.56 17.70
N ARG A 26 15.90 -26.90 17.32
CA ARG A 26 15.60 -28.17 16.65
C ARG A 26 16.30 -28.24 15.29
N ALA A 27 16.83 -29.41 14.95
CA ALA A 27 17.40 -29.74 13.66
C ALA A 27 16.91 -31.14 13.26
N LYS A 28 16.28 -31.26 12.08
CA LYS A 28 15.71 -32.53 11.63
C LYS A 28 16.81 -33.51 11.19
N GLU A 29 17.95 -32.97 10.80
CA GLU A 29 19.12 -33.67 10.30
C GLU A 29 20.03 -34.22 11.42
N SER A 30 19.86 -33.79 12.66
CA SER A 30 20.69 -34.26 13.79
C SER A 30 20.08 -35.48 14.46
N ARG A 31 20.93 -36.43 14.86
CA ARG A 31 20.53 -37.68 15.53
C ARG A 31 19.63 -37.48 16.75
N ASP A 32 19.90 -36.46 17.55
CA ASP A 32 19.15 -36.10 18.76
C ASP A 32 18.08 -35.02 18.52
N GLY A 33 17.85 -34.63 17.26
CA GLY A 33 16.89 -33.61 16.90
C GLY A 33 17.29 -32.18 17.29
N LEU A 34 18.52 -31.94 17.78
CA LEU A 34 19.00 -30.66 18.27
C LEU A 34 20.31 -30.21 17.60
N ARG A 35 20.41 -28.91 17.31
CA ARG A 35 21.63 -28.26 16.80
C ARG A 35 22.79 -28.43 17.79
N HIS A 36 24.01 -28.51 17.27
CA HIS A 36 25.24 -28.55 18.08
C HIS A 36 25.61 -27.19 18.71
N GLN A 37 25.10 -26.10 18.17
CA GLN A 37 25.28 -24.75 18.72
C GLN A 37 24.08 -24.38 19.60
N CYS A 38 24.35 -23.80 20.78
CA CYS A 38 23.29 -23.29 21.64
C CYS A 38 22.57 -22.10 20.97
N ARG A 39 21.34 -21.83 21.39
CA ARG A 39 20.49 -20.77 20.83
C ARG A 39 21.15 -19.41 20.88
N THR A 40 21.84 -19.08 21.97
CA THR A 40 22.52 -17.79 22.16
C THR A 40 23.62 -17.60 21.12
N CYS A 41 24.52 -18.58 20.99
CA CYS A 41 25.58 -18.55 19.99
C CYS A 41 25.02 -18.49 18.57
N ARG A 42 24.01 -19.31 18.26
CA ARG A 42 23.38 -19.32 16.94
C ARG A 42 22.71 -17.97 16.62
N SER A 43 22.05 -17.36 17.59
CA SER A 43 21.44 -16.04 17.45
C SER A 43 22.49 -14.97 17.16
N ALA A 44 23.62 -14.98 17.88
CA ALA A 44 24.73 -14.07 17.65
C ALA A 44 25.33 -14.23 16.25
N ILE A 45 25.59 -15.47 15.82
CA ILE A 45 26.11 -15.78 14.47
C ILE A 45 25.13 -15.28 13.40
N MET A 46 23.83 -15.57 13.54
CA MET A 46 22.84 -15.13 12.57
C MET A 46 22.69 -13.60 12.53
N LYS A 47 22.81 -12.93 13.68
CA LYS A 47 22.78 -11.46 13.75
C LYS A 47 23.99 -10.84 13.05
N ALA A 48 25.19 -11.41 13.26
CA ALA A 48 26.40 -10.98 12.56
C ALA A 48 26.26 -11.18 11.05
N TRP A 49 25.80 -12.37 10.61
CA TRP A 49 25.58 -12.68 9.20
C TRP A 49 24.57 -11.72 8.54
N ARG A 50 23.44 -11.41 9.21
CA ARG A 50 22.46 -10.46 8.68
C ARG A 50 23.03 -9.04 8.55
N ARG A 51 23.91 -8.64 9.47
CA ARG A 51 24.57 -7.33 9.44
C ARG A 51 25.57 -7.23 8.30
N SER A 52 26.31 -8.31 8.02
CA SER A 52 27.31 -8.35 6.95
C SER A 52 26.72 -8.64 5.56
N ASN A 53 25.47 -9.10 5.47
CA ASN A 53 24.82 -9.48 4.21
C ASN A 53 23.46 -8.76 4.02
N PRO A 54 23.39 -7.42 4.08
CA PRO A 54 22.12 -6.69 4.02
C PRO A 54 21.37 -6.89 2.70
N GLU A 55 22.09 -6.98 1.58
CA GLU A 55 21.48 -7.18 0.26
C GLU A 55 20.81 -8.54 0.13
N GLN A 56 21.50 -9.63 0.52
CA GLN A 56 20.96 -10.99 0.50
C GLN A 56 19.74 -11.11 1.41
N VAL A 57 19.76 -10.45 2.58
CA VAL A 57 18.62 -10.41 3.49
C VAL A 57 17.46 -9.67 2.83
N SER A 58 17.71 -8.51 2.21
CA SER A 58 16.66 -7.73 1.53
C SER A 58 16.03 -8.51 0.37
N GLU A 59 16.84 -9.19 -0.44
CA GLU A 59 16.38 -10.01 -1.55
C GLU A 59 15.54 -11.19 -1.06
N TYR A 60 16.02 -11.91 -0.04
CA TYR A 60 15.28 -12.99 0.59
C TYR A 60 13.93 -12.51 1.14
N ASP A 61 13.92 -11.41 1.90
CA ASP A 61 12.71 -10.85 2.50
C ASP A 61 11.72 -10.40 1.42
N ARG A 62 12.22 -9.80 0.33
CA ARG A 62 11.41 -9.40 -0.82
C ARG A 62 10.75 -10.60 -1.48
N ARG A 63 11.51 -11.66 -1.76
CA ARG A 63 11.01 -12.91 -2.36
C ARG A 63 9.98 -13.59 -1.45
N TYR A 64 10.32 -13.74 -0.17
CA TYR A 64 9.42 -14.33 0.82
C TYR A 64 8.10 -13.56 0.90
N TYR A 65 8.15 -12.22 0.95
CA TYR A 65 6.96 -11.40 0.95
C TYR A 65 6.15 -11.53 -0.34
N SER A 66 6.79 -11.54 -1.52
CA SER A 66 6.07 -11.69 -2.79
C SER A 66 5.34 -13.02 -2.90
N GLU A 67 5.98 -14.11 -2.47
CA GLU A 67 5.43 -15.47 -2.51
C GLU A 67 4.32 -15.66 -1.45
N ASN A 68 4.43 -14.99 -0.31
CA ASN A 68 3.48 -15.14 0.81
C ASN A 68 2.50 -13.97 0.94
N LYS A 69 2.41 -13.11 -0.07
CA LYS A 69 1.63 -11.87 -0.04
C LYS A 69 0.16 -12.09 0.28
N GLU A 70 -0.44 -13.13 -0.28
CA GLU A 70 -1.86 -13.45 -0.05
C GLU A 70 -2.09 -13.94 1.37
N ARG A 71 -1.24 -14.84 1.87
CA ARG A 71 -1.29 -15.32 3.26
C ARG A 71 -1.10 -14.17 4.25
N ALA A 72 -0.16 -13.27 3.99
CA ALA A 72 0.07 -12.08 4.82
C ALA A 72 -1.18 -11.18 4.87
N ARG A 73 -1.82 -10.95 3.71
CA ARG A 73 -3.08 -10.20 3.61
C ARG A 73 -4.23 -10.89 4.34
N GLU A 74 -4.35 -12.20 4.23
CA GLU A 74 -5.38 -12.99 4.91
C GLU A 74 -5.23 -12.90 6.44
N VAL A 75 -4.01 -13.10 6.95
CA VAL A 75 -3.71 -12.95 8.38
C VAL A 75 -4.02 -11.54 8.86
N ALA A 76 -3.62 -10.51 8.09
CA ALA A 76 -3.94 -9.12 8.40
C ALA A 76 -5.46 -8.87 8.42
N ARG A 77 -6.22 -9.40 7.45
CA ARG A 77 -7.68 -9.32 7.42
C ARG A 77 -8.30 -9.98 8.65
N ARG A 78 -7.87 -11.20 9.01
CA ARG A 78 -8.37 -11.92 10.21
C ARG A 78 -8.07 -11.15 11.49
N ARG A 79 -6.86 -10.60 11.63
CA ARG A 79 -6.47 -9.77 12.77
C ARG A 79 -7.33 -8.51 12.85
N TYR A 80 -7.53 -7.83 11.73
CA TYR A 80 -8.35 -6.62 11.68
C TYR A 80 -9.83 -6.91 11.99
N ALA A 81 -10.39 -8.00 11.46
CA ALA A 81 -11.77 -8.41 11.74
C ALA A 81 -12.01 -8.68 13.23
N LYS A 82 -11.06 -9.36 13.91
CA LYS A 82 -11.17 -9.68 15.34
C LYS A 82 -10.92 -8.48 16.28
N HIS A 83 -10.17 -7.48 15.84
CA HIS A 83 -9.73 -6.36 16.68
C HIS A 83 -10.18 -4.99 16.15
N ASN A 84 -11.19 -4.92 15.28
CA ASN A 84 -11.53 -3.67 14.59
C ASN A 84 -11.85 -2.53 15.58
N GLU A 85 -12.49 -2.85 16.70
CA GLU A 85 -12.91 -1.86 17.69
C GLU A 85 -11.72 -1.38 18.51
N GLN A 86 -10.89 -2.30 19.01
CA GLN A 86 -9.64 -1.99 19.69
C GLN A 86 -8.69 -1.18 18.81
N MET A 87 -8.64 -1.47 17.51
CA MET A 87 -7.84 -0.72 16.54
C MET A 87 -8.41 0.69 16.32
N ARG A 88 -9.74 0.85 16.20
CA ARG A 88 -10.37 2.17 16.13
C ARG A 88 -10.10 2.99 17.38
N GLU A 89 -10.22 2.38 18.55
CA GLU A 89 -9.96 3.03 19.83
C GLU A 89 -8.48 3.40 20.00
N TYR A 90 -7.57 2.50 19.59
CA TYR A 90 -6.14 2.79 19.51
C TYR A 90 -5.86 3.97 18.58
N HIS A 91 -6.43 4.01 17.38
CA HIS A 91 -6.24 5.13 16.45
C HIS A 91 -6.83 6.44 16.98
N LYS A 92 -7.98 6.38 17.66
CA LYS A 92 -8.60 7.54 18.34
C LYS A 92 -7.69 8.05 19.44
N LYS A 93 -7.15 7.17 20.29
CA LYS A 93 -6.21 7.49 21.36
C LYS A 93 -4.91 8.07 20.80
N TRP A 94 -4.32 7.42 19.80
CA TRP A 94 -3.11 7.89 19.13
C TRP A 94 -3.31 9.27 18.51
N SER A 95 -4.43 9.52 17.83
CA SER A 95 -4.75 10.83 17.25
C SER A 95 -4.89 11.92 18.33
N LYS A 96 -5.48 11.58 19.48
CA LYS A 96 -5.61 12.49 20.62
C LYS A 96 -4.26 12.80 21.27
N GLU A 97 -3.43 11.78 21.48
CA GLU A 97 -2.11 11.90 22.12
C GLU A 97 -1.05 12.50 21.20
N ASN A 98 -1.16 12.26 19.89
CA ASN A 98 -0.24 12.76 18.85
C ASN A 98 -0.92 13.84 18.02
N ARG A 99 -1.74 14.68 18.68
CA ARG A 99 -2.57 15.69 18.03
C ARG A 99 -1.75 16.61 17.13
N ASP A 100 -0.57 17.02 17.56
CA ASP A 100 0.31 17.89 16.77
C ASP A 100 0.84 17.20 15.53
N LYS A 101 1.17 15.91 15.61
CA LYS A 101 1.61 15.11 14.46
C LYS A 101 0.46 14.84 13.48
N ALA A 102 -0.74 14.57 13.99
CA ALA A 102 -1.94 14.44 13.19
C ALA A 102 -2.28 15.76 12.46
N ASN A 103 -2.22 16.87 13.18
CA ASN A 103 -2.41 18.22 12.65
C ASN A 103 -1.34 18.60 11.64
N LEU A 104 -0.06 18.30 11.91
CA LEU A 104 1.04 18.52 10.97
C LEU A 104 0.81 17.73 9.68
N ASN A 105 0.44 16.46 9.78
CA ASN A 105 0.14 15.65 8.60
C ASN A 105 -1.07 16.20 7.81
N ALA A 106 -2.11 16.68 8.50
CA ALA A 106 -3.22 17.36 7.85
C ALA A 106 -2.76 18.65 7.16
N ARG A 107 -1.96 19.48 7.84
CA ARG A 107 -1.37 20.72 7.30
C ARG A 107 -0.46 20.44 6.12
N LEU A 108 0.39 19.42 6.16
CA LEU A 108 1.24 19.02 5.04
C LEU A 108 0.42 18.52 3.84
N ARG A 109 -0.67 17.79 4.09
CA ARG A 109 -1.63 17.42 3.03
C ARG A 109 -2.31 18.66 2.44
N HIS A 110 -2.74 19.60 3.28
CA HIS A 110 -3.31 20.86 2.84
C HIS A 110 -2.30 21.73 2.10
N ALA A 111 -1.06 21.83 2.56
CA ALA A 111 0.04 22.58 1.93
C ALA A 111 0.40 21.98 0.57
N ARG A 112 0.46 20.65 0.46
CA ARG A 112 0.62 19.96 -0.85
C ARG A 112 -0.56 20.22 -1.78
N LYS A 113 -1.77 20.29 -1.24
CA LYS A 113 -2.96 20.66 -2.01
C LYS A 113 -2.91 22.14 -2.42
N SER A 114 -2.49 23.06 -1.55
CA SER A 114 -2.52 24.51 -1.76
C SER A 114 -1.32 25.07 -2.53
N ALA A 115 -0.17 24.39 -2.52
CA ALA A 115 1.01 24.77 -3.31
C ALA A 115 0.85 24.50 -4.81
N ARG A 116 -0.23 23.83 -5.21
CA ARG A 116 -0.56 23.56 -6.60
C ARG A 116 -1.51 24.63 -7.15
N VAL A 117 -1.49 24.82 -8.46
CA VAL A 117 -2.38 25.77 -9.14
C VAL A 117 -3.83 25.35 -8.93
N HIS A 118 -4.69 26.30 -8.55
CA HIS A 118 -6.15 26.15 -8.49
C HIS A 118 -6.78 27.13 -9.46
N ALA A 119 -6.82 26.75 -10.73
CA ALA A 119 -7.32 27.56 -11.83
C ALA A 119 -8.38 26.78 -12.63
N PHE A 120 -9.36 26.24 -11.91
CA PHE A 120 -10.49 25.48 -12.42
C PHE A 120 -11.79 26.15 -12.00
N SER A 121 -12.61 26.51 -12.98
CA SER A 121 -13.86 27.25 -12.79
C SER A 121 -15.09 26.35 -13.02
N GLU A 122 -16.25 26.86 -12.64
CA GLU A 122 -17.53 26.21 -12.95
C GLU A 122 -17.77 26.04 -14.46
N LYS A 123 -17.28 26.98 -15.28
CA LYS A 123 -17.34 26.87 -16.75
C LYS A 123 -16.47 25.72 -17.27
N ASP A 124 -15.30 25.50 -16.67
CA ASP A 124 -14.45 24.35 -17.02
C ASP A 124 -15.13 23.03 -16.65
N TRP A 125 -15.83 22.99 -15.51
CA TRP A 125 -16.62 21.84 -15.11
C TRP A 125 -17.78 21.55 -16.06
N GLN A 126 -18.56 22.57 -16.41
CA GLN A 126 -19.66 22.42 -17.35
C GLN A 126 -19.13 21.95 -18.71
N PHE A 127 -18.03 22.51 -19.21
CA PHE A 127 -17.39 22.05 -20.44
C PHE A 127 -16.99 20.58 -20.39
N ALA A 128 -16.43 20.12 -19.25
CA ALA A 128 -16.08 18.72 -19.08
C ALA A 128 -17.33 17.82 -19.09
N LEU A 129 -18.41 18.22 -18.41
CA LEU A 129 -19.68 17.50 -18.44
C LEU A 129 -20.24 17.43 -19.86
N ASP A 130 -20.27 18.55 -20.59
CA ASP A 130 -20.80 18.61 -21.96
C ASP A 130 -19.99 17.70 -22.89
N TYR A 131 -18.66 17.74 -22.83
CA TYR A 131 -17.78 16.91 -23.65
C TYR A 131 -18.00 15.41 -23.40
N PHE A 132 -18.23 15.01 -22.15
CA PHE A 132 -18.49 13.61 -21.79
C PHE A 132 -19.98 13.25 -21.74
N GLY A 133 -20.88 14.12 -22.24
CA GLY A 133 -22.32 13.86 -22.31
C GLY A 133 -22.98 13.67 -20.95
N GLY A 134 -22.54 14.41 -19.94
CA GLY A 134 -23.03 14.30 -18.56
C GLY A 134 -22.72 12.96 -17.91
N CYS A 135 -21.70 12.24 -18.38
CA CYS A 135 -21.36 10.89 -17.94
C CYS A 135 -19.91 10.79 -17.44
N CYS A 136 -19.62 9.67 -16.78
CA CYS A 136 -18.26 9.31 -16.40
C CYS A 136 -17.37 9.18 -17.64
N ALA A 137 -16.24 9.90 -17.64
CA ALA A 137 -15.28 9.94 -18.73
C ALA A 137 -14.67 8.56 -19.07
N VAL A 138 -14.66 7.64 -18.10
CA VAL A 138 -14.08 6.30 -18.25
C VAL A 138 -15.12 5.24 -18.60
N CYS A 139 -16.19 5.11 -17.80
CA CYS A 139 -17.17 4.03 -17.98
C CYS A 139 -18.47 4.45 -18.67
N GLY A 140 -18.68 5.76 -18.92
CA GLY A 140 -19.90 6.28 -19.55
C GLY A 140 -21.14 6.23 -18.65
N ARG A 141 -21.00 5.90 -17.36
CA ARG A 141 -22.14 5.86 -16.43
C ARG A 141 -22.64 7.29 -16.12
N PRO A 142 -23.94 7.58 -16.27
CA PRO A 142 -24.52 8.86 -15.84
C PRO A 142 -24.65 8.93 -14.31
N PRO A 143 -24.85 10.12 -13.72
CA PRO A 143 -25.29 10.23 -12.33
C PRO A 143 -26.66 9.56 -12.15
N GLY A 144 -26.95 9.15 -10.92
CA GLY A 144 -28.21 8.50 -10.57
C GLY A 144 -28.33 8.28 -9.06
N LEU A 145 -29.30 7.45 -8.64
CA LEU A 145 -29.66 7.29 -7.22
C LEU A 145 -28.47 6.91 -6.31
N PHE A 146 -27.55 6.09 -6.82
CA PHE A 146 -26.38 5.61 -6.06
C PHE A 146 -25.04 6.19 -6.55
N HIS A 147 -25.08 7.16 -7.47
CA HIS A 147 -23.89 7.62 -8.20
C HIS A 147 -23.92 9.12 -8.46
N THR A 148 -22.82 9.78 -8.17
CA THR A 148 -22.57 11.17 -8.58
C THR A 148 -21.39 11.24 -9.55
N LEU A 149 -21.18 12.39 -10.20
CA LEU A 149 -19.94 12.67 -10.93
C LEU A 149 -19.03 13.53 -10.06
N ALA A 150 -17.86 13.01 -9.75
CA ALA A 150 -16.82 13.72 -9.04
C ALA A 150 -15.84 14.38 -10.03
N MET A 151 -15.33 15.56 -9.64
CA MET A 151 -14.17 16.20 -10.27
C MET A 151 -12.91 15.44 -9.84
N ASP A 152 -12.48 14.45 -10.63
CA ASP A 152 -11.31 13.64 -10.30
C ASP A 152 -10.05 14.23 -10.93
N HIS A 153 -8.98 14.33 -10.14
CA HIS A 153 -7.64 14.69 -10.62
C HIS A 153 -7.04 13.53 -11.40
N TRP A 154 -6.91 13.67 -12.72
CA TRP A 154 -6.33 12.63 -13.57
C TRP A 154 -4.94 12.21 -13.08
N ILE A 155 -4.05 13.19 -12.90
CA ILE A 155 -2.80 13.07 -12.15
C ILE A 155 -3.08 13.42 -10.68
N PRO A 156 -2.98 12.45 -9.74
CA PRO A 156 -3.34 12.67 -8.33
C PRO A 156 -2.58 13.82 -7.68
N ILE A 157 -3.22 14.57 -6.77
CA ILE A 157 -2.59 15.66 -5.98
C ILE A 157 -1.29 15.21 -5.28
N ALA A 158 -1.20 13.93 -4.89
CA ALA A 158 -0.03 13.38 -4.21
C ALA A 158 1.17 13.11 -5.14
N ALA A 159 0.99 13.11 -6.46
CA ALA A 159 2.05 12.89 -7.42
C ALA A 159 2.97 14.12 -7.51
N SER A 160 4.28 13.89 -7.72
CA SER A 160 5.29 14.95 -7.78
C SER A 160 5.09 15.88 -8.99
N ASP A 161 4.63 15.32 -10.09
CA ASP A 161 4.34 15.95 -11.37
C ASP A 161 2.91 16.50 -11.49
N CYS A 162 2.10 16.45 -10.42
CA CYS A 162 0.73 16.95 -10.46
C CYS A 162 0.66 18.45 -10.84
N PRO A 163 -0.04 18.84 -11.92
CA PRO A 163 -0.12 20.24 -12.33
C PRO A 163 -1.11 21.07 -11.48
N GLY A 164 -1.89 20.40 -10.62
CA GLY A 164 -2.88 21.02 -9.73
C GLY A 164 -4.33 20.81 -10.17
N THR A 165 -5.24 21.59 -9.59
CA THR A 165 -6.67 21.60 -9.95
C THR A 165 -6.85 22.56 -11.11
N ILE A 166 -6.63 22.06 -12.32
CA ILE A 166 -6.72 22.81 -13.58
C ILE A 166 -7.52 22.00 -14.61
N PRO A 167 -8.07 22.63 -15.68
CA PRO A 167 -8.95 21.94 -16.62
C PRO A 167 -8.29 20.76 -17.32
N THR A 168 -6.99 20.86 -17.62
CA THR A 168 -6.20 19.77 -18.22
C THR A 168 -5.80 18.68 -17.23
N ASN A 169 -6.36 18.67 -16.02
CA ASN A 169 -6.13 17.62 -15.02
C ASN A 169 -7.41 17.17 -14.32
N ILE A 170 -8.58 17.66 -14.71
CA ILE A 170 -9.86 17.28 -14.10
C ILE A 170 -10.77 16.60 -15.12
N VAL A 171 -11.35 15.47 -14.74
CA VAL A 171 -12.36 14.76 -15.55
C VAL A 171 -13.55 14.32 -14.68
N PRO A 172 -14.75 14.19 -15.25
CA PRO A 172 -15.89 13.64 -14.54
C PRO A 172 -15.74 12.13 -14.38
N LEU A 173 -15.62 11.63 -13.14
CA LEU A 173 -15.67 10.19 -12.86
C LEU A 173 -16.86 9.85 -11.98
N CYS A 174 -17.50 8.71 -12.23
CA CYS A 174 -18.56 8.25 -11.35
C CYS A 174 -18.01 7.91 -9.95
N HIS A 175 -18.68 8.43 -8.93
CA HIS A 175 -18.41 8.23 -7.52
C HIS A 175 -19.62 7.55 -6.87
N GLY A 176 -19.37 6.55 -6.04
CA GLY A 176 -20.41 5.75 -5.39
C GLY A 176 -20.14 4.25 -5.55
N GLU A 177 -21.20 3.46 -5.60
CA GLU A 177 -21.09 2.01 -5.67
C GLU A 177 -20.36 1.56 -6.95
N ASN A 178 -19.24 0.85 -6.79
CA ASN A 178 -18.40 0.42 -7.91
C ASN A 178 -17.96 1.57 -8.85
N GLY A 179 -17.86 2.80 -8.32
CA GLY A 179 -17.50 4.00 -9.08
C GLY A 179 -16.04 4.02 -9.56
N CYS A 180 -15.80 4.59 -10.74
CA CYS A 180 -14.47 4.79 -11.31
C CYS A 180 -13.57 5.63 -10.41
N ASN A 181 -14.10 6.71 -9.82
CA ASN A 181 -13.38 7.55 -8.86
C ASN A 181 -12.94 6.73 -7.63
N ASN A 182 -13.83 5.88 -7.10
CA ASN A 182 -13.55 5.02 -5.94
C ASN A 182 -12.49 3.95 -6.25
N LYS A 183 -12.42 3.47 -7.49
CA LYS A 183 -11.45 2.47 -7.96
C LYS A 183 -10.08 3.07 -8.31
N LYS A 184 -10.05 4.26 -8.92
CA LYS A 184 -8.83 4.99 -9.31
C LYS A 184 -8.05 5.45 -8.08
N GLN A 185 -8.72 6.16 -7.16
CA GLN A 185 -8.08 6.75 -5.97
C GLN A 185 -6.86 7.60 -6.35
N SER A 186 -5.75 7.45 -5.62
CA SER A 186 -4.48 8.14 -5.89
C SER A 186 -3.52 7.34 -6.79
N ARG A 187 -4.02 6.39 -7.58
CA ARG A 187 -3.18 5.61 -8.51
C ARG A 187 -2.88 6.43 -9.76
N ASP A 188 -1.80 6.06 -10.43
CA ASP A 188 -1.59 6.46 -11.81
C ASP A 188 -2.79 6.03 -12.67
N ALA A 189 -3.31 6.96 -13.48
CA ALA A 189 -4.54 6.76 -14.21
C ALA A 189 -4.37 5.68 -15.30
N GLU A 190 -3.26 5.69 -16.02
CA GLU A 190 -3.01 4.75 -17.12
C GLU A 190 -2.78 3.33 -16.60
N GLU A 191 -1.96 3.19 -15.55
CA GLU A 191 -1.75 1.91 -14.88
C GLU A 191 -3.07 1.33 -14.35
N TRP A 192 -3.91 2.18 -13.75
CA TRP A 192 -5.23 1.78 -13.26
C TRP A 192 -6.13 1.32 -14.41
N LEU A 193 -6.19 2.07 -15.51
CA LEU A 193 -7.00 1.73 -16.67
C LEU A 193 -6.57 0.40 -17.30
N VAL A 194 -5.26 0.19 -17.49
CA VAL A 194 -4.72 -1.06 -18.03
C VAL A 194 -5.05 -2.24 -17.13
N LYS A 195 -4.98 -2.05 -15.81
CA LYS A 195 -5.30 -3.08 -14.84
C LYS A 195 -6.79 -3.43 -14.81
N GLU A 196 -7.67 -2.43 -14.86
CA GLU A 196 -9.12 -2.62 -14.72
C GLU A 196 -9.78 -3.08 -16.02
N PHE A 197 -9.34 -2.54 -17.17
CA PHE A 197 -9.99 -2.73 -18.46
C PHE A 197 -9.14 -3.50 -19.48
N GLY A 198 -7.91 -3.88 -19.12
CA GLY A 198 -6.95 -4.54 -20.01
C GLY A 198 -6.17 -3.56 -20.89
N LYS A 199 -5.03 -4.01 -21.42
CA LYS A 199 -4.07 -3.15 -22.16
C LYS A 199 -4.70 -2.35 -23.31
N ARG A 200 -5.47 -3.01 -24.19
CA ARG A 200 -6.03 -2.37 -25.40
C ARG A 200 -7.05 -1.29 -25.02
N ARG A 201 -8.07 -1.66 -24.25
CA ARG A 201 -9.15 -0.75 -23.86
C ARG A 201 -8.65 0.34 -22.92
N GLY A 202 -7.75 0.01 -21.99
CA GLY A 202 -7.13 0.99 -21.09
C GLY A 202 -6.40 2.09 -21.87
N ARG A 203 -5.59 1.73 -22.88
CA ARG A 203 -4.91 2.71 -23.74
C ARG A 203 -5.87 3.55 -24.58
N GLN A 204 -6.95 2.96 -25.09
CA GLN A 204 -7.99 3.72 -25.83
C GLN A 204 -8.68 4.76 -24.94
N LEU A 205 -8.98 4.39 -23.69
CA LEU A 205 -9.56 5.32 -22.72
C LEU A 205 -8.57 6.43 -22.36
N ALA A 206 -7.30 6.10 -22.11
CA ALA A 206 -6.26 7.10 -21.86
C ALA A 206 -6.12 8.09 -23.04
N ALA A 207 -6.10 7.58 -24.27
CA ALA A 207 -6.05 8.41 -25.48
C ALA A 207 -7.25 9.36 -25.60
N LYS A 208 -8.47 8.88 -25.32
CA LYS A 208 -9.68 9.72 -25.32
C LYS A 208 -9.59 10.86 -24.29
N ILE A 209 -9.05 10.58 -23.11
CA ILE A 209 -8.85 11.61 -22.07
C ILE A 209 -7.75 12.59 -22.48
N GLN A 210 -6.69 12.12 -23.12
CA GLN A 210 -5.64 12.98 -23.63
C GLN A 210 -6.13 13.89 -24.76
N GLU A 211 -7.02 13.41 -25.62
CA GLU A 211 -7.68 14.22 -26.65
C GLU A 211 -8.48 15.37 -26.03
N PHE A 212 -9.27 15.06 -24.99
CA PHE A 212 -10.00 16.08 -24.22
C PHE A 212 -9.06 17.14 -23.63
N PHE A 213 -7.95 16.73 -23.01
CA PHE A 213 -6.99 17.69 -22.46
C PHE A 213 -6.28 18.51 -23.53
N THR A 214 -6.01 17.92 -24.70
CA THR A 214 -5.41 18.63 -25.84
C THR A 214 -6.36 19.71 -26.36
N LEU A 215 -7.66 19.39 -26.47
CA LEU A 215 -8.70 20.34 -26.84
C LEU A 215 -8.80 21.52 -25.86
N LEU A 216 -8.63 21.27 -24.57
CA LEU A 216 -8.60 22.32 -23.54
C LEU A 216 -7.33 23.18 -23.59
N GLY A 217 -6.18 22.56 -23.87
CA GLY A 217 -4.89 23.25 -23.96
C GLY A 217 -4.77 24.18 -25.17
N GLY A 218 -5.43 23.84 -26.29
CA GLY A 218 -5.44 24.66 -27.51
C GLY A 218 -6.49 25.78 -27.56
N LYS A 219 -7.39 25.86 -26.57
CA LYS A 219 -8.48 26.87 -26.50
C LYS A 219 -8.13 28.10 -25.65
N ARG A 220 -6.89 28.25 -25.21
CA ARG A 220 -6.43 29.36 -24.36
C ARG A 220 -5.45 30.26 -25.09
#